data_AF-A0A2E2Y323-F1
#
_entry.id   AF-A0A2E2Y323-F1
#
_cell.length_a   1.000
_cell.length_b   1.000
_cell.length_c   1.000
_cell.angle_alpha   90.00
_cell.angle_beta   90.00
_cell.angle_gamma   90.00
#
_symmetry.space_group_name_H-M   'P 1'
#
loop_
_entity.id
_entity.type
_entity.pdbx_description
1 polymer ?
#
loop_
_entity_poly.entity_id
_entity_poly.type
_entity_poly.pdbx_seq_one_letter_code
_entity_poly.pdbx_strand_id
1 'polypeptide(L)'
;MTSDPRSGRKWFYRTLFLLVVLCLSGWLTWTSIFPAPATASPAAIGRWLAKRDLSRTSSVTQLALVERLQQLLLVETGLAAFPQPAPDDLEQINANVQLLSRAWFLDRSDAYQQVMLGDRMSFLRHQVDVVIAWGEFDNQLQARRRRQAGLEPENNKLHLLDDIDGWIVAEPSARHEGLRHALHDAVLCWLATSDIADQPMSMRQEAADRIALALDGGAASAADRLELNAQHRDRLLKNAWLLMEAWFRNRSVEFVSLPITKRVPFIEDQLDNVSSWSLDRVMVISADGEQGNPRPPQARLLEVVSQLLAQLPDWIAATPEDQRDAVAHLAEELKHNLATYMLKKTLPDLLPGTP
;
A
#
# COMPACT_ATOMS: atom_id res chain seq x y z
N MET A 1 -59.25 12.18 -56.76
CA MET A 1 -58.20 11.34 -56.16
C MET A 1 -58.22 11.56 -54.65
N THR A 2 -58.98 10.74 -53.94
CA THR A 2 -59.05 10.76 -52.47
C THR A 2 -57.86 9.97 -51.94
N SER A 3 -56.89 10.67 -51.36
CA SER A 3 -55.78 10.04 -50.65
C SER A 3 -56.36 9.27 -49.46
N ASP A 4 -56.28 7.93 -49.50
CA ASP A 4 -56.75 7.07 -48.44
C ASP A 4 -55.95 7.35 -47.14
N PRO A 5 -56.56 7.95 -46.11
CA PRO A 5 -55.88 8.34 -44.88
C PRO A 5 -55.35 7.12 -44.09
N ARG A 6 -55.75 5.90 -44.47
CA ARG A 6 -55.22 4.66 -43.89
C ARG A 6 -53.80 4.32 -44.36
N SER A 7 -53.34 4.86 -45.49
CA SER A 7 -51.99 4.57 -46.00
C SER A 7 -50.89 5.27 -45.19
N GLY A 8 -51.13 6.51 -44.74
CA GLY A 8 -50.20 7.28 -43.93
C GLY A 8 -49.94 6.65 -42.55
N ARG A 9 -50.98 6.07 -41.94
CA ARG A 9 -50.88 5.40 -40.63
C ARG A 9 -50.00 4.14 -40.69
N LYS A 10 -50.12 3.34 -41.76
CA LYS A 10 -49.28 2.15 -41.97
C LYS A 10 -47.81 2.52 -42.22
N TRP A 11 -47.56 3.60 -42.95
CA TRP A 11 -46.20 4.12 -43.15
C TRP A 11 -45.58 4.62 -41.85
N PHE A 12 -46.33 5.37 -41.04
CA PHE A 12 -45.87 5.84 -39.74
C PHE A 12 -45.43 4.69 -38.82
N TYR A 13 -46.25 3.64 -38.67
CA TYR A 13 -45.89 2.49 -37.83
C TYR A 13 -44.68 1.70 -38.35
N ARG A 14 -44.49 1.62 -39.68
CA ARG A 14 -43.31 0.98 -40.28
C ARG A 14 -42.04 1.77 -40.01
N THR A 15 -42.09 3.10 -40.18
CA THR A 15 -40.96 3.98 -39.87
C THR A 15 -40.62 3.94 -38.39
N LEU A 16 -41.64 4.00 -37.51
CA LEU A 16 -41.45 3.89 -36.07
C LEU A 16 -40.85 2.54 -35.66
N PHE A 17 -41.35 1.43 -36.21
CA PHE A 17 -40.80 0.10 -35.95
C PHE A 17 -39.34 -0.03 -36.41
N LEU A 18 -39.01 0.45 -37.62
CA LEU A 18 -37.63 0.46 -38.11
C LEU A 18 -36.72 1.30 -37.23
N LEU A 19 -37.16 2.47 -36.77
CA LEU A 19 -36.41 3.29 -35.83
C LEU A 19 -36.18 2.56 -34.51
N VAL A 20 -37.20 1.90 -33.95
CA VAL A 20 -37.05 1.10 -32.72
C VAL A 20 -36.06 -0.05 -32.92
N VAL A 21 -36.14 -0.80 -34.01
CA VAL A 21 -35.21 -1.90 -34.30
C VAL A 21 -33.79 -1.39 -34.52
N LEU A 22 -33.61 -0.28 -35.24
CA LEU A 22 -32.29 0.34 -35.43
C LEU A 22 -31.72 0.84 -34.11
N CYS A 23 -32.51 1.50 -33.28
CA CYS A 23 -32.11 1.92 -31.94
C CYS A 23 -31.76 0.72 -31.05
N LEU A 24 -32.54 -0.37 -31.07
CA LEU A 24 -32.25 -1.59 -30.32
C LEU A 24 -30.98 -2.27 -30.81
N SER A 25 -30.79 -2.38 -32.12
CA SER A 25 -29.60 -3.00 -32.72
C SER A 25 -28.34 -2.19 -32.47
N GLY A 26 -28.44 -0.85 -32.55
CA GLY A 26 -27.39 0.08 -32.17
C GLY A 26 -27.07 -0.03 -30.68
N TRP A 27 -28.08 -0.14 -29.82
CA TRP A 27 -27.90 -0.34 -28.38
C TRP A 27 -27.26 -1.69 -28.05
N LEU A 28 -27.70 -2.78 -28.68
CA LEU A 28 -27.13 -4.12 -28.50
C LEU A 28 -25.69 -4.21 -29.00
N THR A 29 -25.38 -3.65 -30.17
CA THR A 29 -24.01 -3.62 -30.69
C THR A 29 -23.11 -2.74 -29.83
N TRP A 30 -23.59 -1.57 -29.40
CA TRP A 30 -22.86 -0.67 -28.51
C TRP A 30 -22.57 -1.29 -27.13
N THR A 31 -23.47 -2.12 -26.60
CA THR A 31 -23.31 -2.79 -25.31
C THR A 31 -22.53 -4.10 -25.40
N SER A 32 -22.48 -4.74 -26.57
CA SER A 32 -21.82 -6.03 -26.77
C SER A 32 -20.41 -5.92 -27.35
N ILE A 33 -20.12 -4.85 -28.11
CA ILE A 33 -18.81 -4.62 -28.73
C ILE A 33 -17.98 -3.73 -27.82
N PHE A 34 -16.98 -4.35 -27.20
CA PHE A 34 -15.99 -3.63 -26.42
C PHE A 34 -14.77 -3.30 -27.29
N PRO A 35 -14.31 -2.04 -27.31
CA PRO A 35 -13.11 -1.69 -28.06
C PRO A 35 -11.87 -2.33 -27.45
N ALA A 36 -10.82 -2.48 -28.26
CA ALA A 36 -9.53 -2.98 -27.81
C ALA A 36 -9.02 -2.13 -26.62
N PRO A 37 -8.58 -2.76 -25.50
CA PRO A 37 -8.16 -2.03 -24.30
C PRO A 37 -7.10 -0.96 -24.57
N ALA A 38 -6.11 -1.26 -25.40
CA ALA A 38 -4.98 -0.38 -25.68
C ALA A 38 -5.37 1.01 -26.23
N THR A 39 -6.50 1.11 -26.94
CA THR A 39 -6.97 2.36 -27.55
C THR A 39 -8.31 2.83 -26.99
N ALA A 40 -8.81 2.16 -25.94
CA ALA A 40 -10.09 2.48 -25.35
C ALA A 40 -10.09 3.89 -24.73
N SER A 41 -11.17 4.65 -24.95
CA SER A 41 -11.41 5.92 -24.26
C SER A 41 -11.69 5.68 -22.77
N PRO A 42 -11.60 6.72 -21.90
CA PRO A 42 -11.95 6.56 -20.49
C PRO A 42 -13.36 6.01 -20.27
N ALA A 43 -14.34 6.49 -21.04
CA ALA A 43 -15.70 5.95 -21.01
C ALA A 43 -15.79 4.48 -21.44
N ALA A 44 -14.96 4.05 -22.38
CA ALA A 44 -14.91 2.63 -22.77
C ALA A 44 -14.26 1.76 -21.69
N ILE A 45 -13.22 2.23 -21.01
CA ILE A 45 -12.65 1.54 -19.85
C ILE A 45 -13.65 1.46 -18.70
N GLY A 46 -14.38 2.55 -18.40
CA GLY A 46 -15.47 2.52 -17.42
C GLY A 46 -16.53 1.46 -17.75
N ARG A 47 -16.89 1.30 -19.03
CA ARG A 47 -17.80 0.22 -19.47
C ARG A 47 -17.20 -1.18 -19.32
N TRP A 48 -15.92 -1.36 -19.63
CA TRP A 48 -15.21 -2.63 -19.38
C TRP A 48 -15.31 -3.02 -17.91
N LEU A 49 -15.01 -2.08 -17.01
CA LEU A 49 -15.07 -2.31 -15.56
C LEU A 49 -16.51 -2.55 -15.06
N ALA A 50 -17.50 -1.86 -15.62
CA ALA A 50 -18.88 -1.93 -15.13
C ALA A 50 -19.69 -3.11 -15.69
N LYS A 51 -19.48 -3.49 -16.96
CA LYS A 51 -20.41 -4.37 -17.68
C LYS A 51 -19.83 -5.72 -18.07
N ARG A 52 -18.52 -5.91 -17.94
CA ARG A 52 -17.86 -7.16 -18.33
C ARG A 52 -17.30 -7.85 -17.10
N ASP A 53 -17.64 -9.12 -16.92
CA ASP A 53 -16.93 -9.99 -15.98
C ASP A 53 -15.53 -10.28 -16.51
N LEU A 54 -14.51 -9.62 -15.95
CA LEU A 54 -13.13 -9.73 -16.42
C LEU A 54 -12.49 -11.07 -16.04
N SER A 55 -13.05 -11.82 -15.09
CA SER A 55 -12.57 -13.16 -14.71
C SER A 55 -12.64 -14.16 -15.87
N ARG A 56 -13.54 -13.90 -16.84
CA ARG A 56 -13.72 -14.73 -18.04
C ARG A 56 -12.95 -14.23 -19.26
N THR A 57 -12.15 -13.18 -19.10
CA THR A 57 -11.33 -12.64 -20.18
C THR A 57 -9.91 -13.22 -20.14
N SER A 58 -9.21 -13.19 -21.28
CA SER A 58 -7.82 -13.68 -21.34
C SER A 58 -6.88 -12.80 -20.51
N SER A 59 -5.80 -13.38 -19.99
CA SER A 59 -4.75 -12.62 -19.27
C SER A 59 -4.19 -11.47 -20.11
N VAL A 60 -4.01 -11.68 -21.42
CA VAL A 60 -3.56 -10.63 -22.36
C VAL A 60 -4.53 -9.44 -22.38
N THR A 61 -5.83 -9.69 -22.35
CA THR A 61 -6.85 -8.63 -22.28
C THR A 61 -6.81 -7.91 -20.93
N GLN A 62 -6.67 -8.67 -19.83
CA GLN A 62 -6.57 -8.10 -18.49
C GLN A 62 -5.34 -7.19 -18.37
N LEU A 63 -4.17 -7.63 -18.83
CA LEU A 63 -2.96 -6.80 -18.82
C LEU A 63 -3.10 -5.57 -19.72
N ALA A 64 -3.70 -5.71 -20.90
CA ALA A 64 -3.96 -4.54 -21.75
C ALA A 64 -4.93 -3.53 -21.09
N LEU A 65 -5.88 -4.00 -20.26
CA LEU A 65 -6.74 -3.14 -19.45
C LEU A 65 -5.97 -2.49 -18.29
N VAL A 66 -5.09 -3.24 -17.62
CA VAL A 66 -4.17 -2.70 -16.59
C VAL A 66 -3.35 -1.55 -17.15
N GLU A 67 -2.66 -1.76 -18.28
CA GLU A 67 -1.81 -0.74 -18.91
C GLU A 67 -2.62 0.50 -19.27
N ARG A 68 -3.80 0.30 -19.86
CA ARG A 68 -4.65 1.43 -20.24
C ARG A 68 -5.18 2.18 -19.02
N LEU A 69 -5.64 1.47 -18.01
CA LEU A 69 -6.18 2.06 -16.79
C LEU A 69 -5.09 2.85 -16.06
N GLN A 70 -3.88 2.30 -15.93
CA GLN A 70 -2.72 2.99 -15.39
C GLN A 70 -2.44 4.31 -16.13
N GLN A 71 -2.39 4.28 -17.47
CA GLN A 71 -2.17 5.50 -18.26
C GLN A 71 -3.23 6.57 -17.99
N LEU A 72 -4.50 6.17 -17.86
CA LEU A 72 -5.58 7.10 -17.58
C LEU A 72 -5.46 7.70 -16.17
N LEU A 73 -5.18 6.87 -15.16
CA LEU A 73 -5.07 7.31 -13.77
C LEU A 73 -3.87 8.24 -13.51
N LEU A 74 -2.79 8.08 -14.28
CA LEU A 74 -1.61 8.96 -14.18
C LEU A 74 -1.83 10.33 -14.84
N VAL A 75 -2.76 10.45 -15.81
CA VAL A 75 -3.06 11.71 -16.51
C VAL A 75 -4.21 12.46 -15.82
N GLU A 76 -5.26 11.75 -15.43
CA GLU A 76 -6.43 12.29 -14.75
C GLU A 76 -6.63 11.52 -13.44
N THR A 77 -6.55 12.22 -12.30
CA THR A 77 -6.57 11.56 -11.01
C THR A 77 -7.97 11.06 -10.62
N GLY A 78 -8.07 9.76 -10.35
CA GLY A 78 -9.21 9.13 -9.68
C GLY A 78 -10.44 8.85 -10.57
N LEU A 79 -11.59 8.66 -9.92
CA LEU A 79 -12.85 8.27 -10.56
C LEU A 79 -13.47 9.35 -11.46
N ALA A 80 -12.95 10.58 -11.42
CA ALA A 80 -13.41 11.68 -12.28
C ALA A 80 -13.10 11.44 -13.77
N ALA A 81 -12.07 10.64 -14.06
CA ALA A 81 -11.71 10.23 -15.41
C ALA A 81 -12.78 9.35 -16.08
N PHE A 82 -13.71 8.79 -15.30
CA PHE A 82 -14.71 7.84 -15.78
C PHE A 82 -16.13 8.42 -15.68
N PRO A 83 -17.04 8.05 -16.60
CA PRO A 83 -18.45 8.33 -16.44
C PRO A 83 -18.95 7.83 -15.09
N GLN A 84 -19.88 8.57 -14.48
CA GLN A 84 -20.44 8.19 -13.19
C GLN A 84 -21.08 6.79 -13.32
N PRO A 85 -20.58 5.79 -12.56
CA PRO A 85 -21.11 4.44 -12.64
C PRO A 85 -22.52 4.38 -12.05
N ALA A 86 -23.36 3.49 -12.60
CA ALA A 86 -24.65 3.23 -11.99
C ALA A 86 -24.47 2.54 -10.62
N PRO A 87 -25.37 2.74 -9.66
CA PRO A 87 -25.29 2.10 -8.33
C PRO A 87 -25.15 0.56 -8.41
N ASP A 88 -25.82 -0.06 -9.38
CA ASP A 88 -25.80 -1.52 -9.59
C ASP A 88 -24.46 -2.02 -10.19
N ASP A 89 -23.65 -1.11 -10.75
CA ASP A 89 -22.37 -1.46 -11.38
C ASP A 89 -21.21 -1.44 -10.37
N LEU A 90 -21.36 -0.83 -9.20
CA LEU A 90 -20.25 -0.62 -8.25
C LEU A 90 -19.62 -1.94 -7.78
N GLU A 91 -20.43 -2.97 -7.55
CA GLU A 91 -19.91 -4.28 -7.13
C GLU A 91 -19.08 -4.95 -8.23
N GLN A 92 -19.56 -4.87 -9.48
CA GLN A 92 -18.83 -5.42 -10.62
C GLN A 92 -17.54 -4.66 -10.90
N ILE A 93 -17.57 -3.32 -10.78
CA ILE A 93 -16.37 -2.49 -10.89
C ILE A 93 -15.38 -2.89 -9.81
N ASN A 94 -15.81 -3.01 -8.56
CA ASN A 94 -14.95 -3.41 -7.45
C ASN A 94 -14.27 -4.76 -7.70
N ALA A 95 -15.04 -5.78 -8.07
CA ALA A 95 -14.50 -7.11 -8.37
C ALA A 95 -13.47 -7.08 -9.52
N ASN A 96 -13.76 -6.30 -10.56
CA ASN A 96 -12.85 -6.14 -11.69
C ASN A 96 -11.59 -5.36 -11.33
N VAL A 97 -11.69 -4.34 -10.47
CA VAL A 97 -10.54 -3.56 -10.00
C VAL A 97 -9.61 -4.44 -9.17
N GLN A 98 -10.14 -5.21 -8.21
CA GLN A 98 -9.35 -6.18 -7.44
C GLN A 98 -8.64 -7.19 -8.35
N LEU A 99 -9.34 -7.71 -9.37
CA LEU A 99 -8.76 -8.63 -10.34
C LEU A 99 -7.61 -7.99 -11.13
N LEU A 100 -7.81 -6.77 -11.62
CA LEU A 100 -6.79 -6.07 -12.40
C LEU A 100 -5.60 -5.63 -11.53
N SER A 101 -5.84 -5.25 -10.27
CA SER A 101 -4.79 -4.97 -9.28
C SER A 101 -3.91 -6.18 -9.03
N ARG A 102 -4.50 -7.37 -8.86
CA ARG A 102 -3.74 -8.61 -8.75
C ARG A 102 -2.94 -8.91 -10.02
N ALA A 103 -3.57 -8.78 -11.20
CA ALA A 103 -2.91 -9.02 -12.47
C ALA A 103 -1.71 -8.07 -12.67
N TRP A 104 -1.87 -6.79 -12.32
CA TRP A 104 -0.81 -5.79 -12.30
C TRP A 104 0.32 -6.22 -11.34
N PHE A 105 0.01 -6.54 -10.08
CA PHE A 105 1.02 -6.89 -9.09
C PHE A 105 1.88 -8.07 -9.53
N LEU A 106 1.25 -9.12 -10.05
CA LEU A 106 1.95 -10.32 -10.52
C LEU A 106 2.84 -10.02 -11.73
N ASP A 107 2.31 -9.32 -12.74
CA ASP A 107 3.06 -8.94 -13.95
C ASP A 107 4.26 -8.03 -13.61
N ARG A 108 4.05 -7.00 -12.78
CA ARG A 108 5.11 -6.06 -12.39
C ARG A 108 6.16 -6.71 -11.51
N SER A 109 5.77 -7.64 -10.64
CA SER A 109 6.72 -8.40 -9.83
C SER A 109 7.59 -9.31 -10.69
N ASP A 110 7.01 -9.95 -11.72
CA ASP A 110 7.79 -10.77 -12.67
C ASP A 110 8.71 -9.89 -13.53
N ALA A 111 8.23 -8.74 -14.00
CA ALA A 111 9.05 -7.77 -14.74
C ALA A 111 10.21 -7.26 -13.88
N TYR A 112 9.97 -6.97 -12.60
CA TYR A 112 10.99 -6.51 -11.66
C TYR A 112 12.17 -7.47 -11.54
N GLN A 113 11.92 -8.79 -11.53
CA GLN A 113 12.99 -9.79 -11.47
C GLN A 113 13.93 -9.74 -12.68
N GLN A 114 13.48 -9.20 -13.81
CA GLN A 114 14.24 -9.07 -15.05
C GLN A 114 14.96 -7.73 -15.16
N VAL A 115 14.69 -6.77 -14.27
CA VAL A 115 15.33 -5.44 -14.29
C VAL A 115 16.75 -5.52 -13.71
N MET A 116 17.70 -4.94 -14.44
CA MET A 116 19.10 -4.80 -14.03
C MET A 116 19.21 -3.99 -12.74
N LEU A 117 20.15 -4.34 -11.85
CA LEU A 117 20.28 -3.73 -10.52
C LEU A 117 20.28 -2.20 -10.53
N GLY A 118 21.04 -1.58 -11.43
CA GLY A 118 21.12 -0.11 -11.54
C GLY A 118 19.83 0.59 -11.99
N ASP A 119 18.91 -0.13 -12.65
CA ASP A 119 17.65 0.43 -13.18
C ASP A 119 16.46 0.17 -12.24
N ARG A 120 16.61 -0.71 -11.24
CA ARG A 120 15.53 -1.13 -10.33
C ARG A 120 14.89 0.03 -9.60
N MET A 121 15.69 0.99 -9.14
CA MET A 121 15.16 2.18 -8.45
C MET A 121 14.23 3.00 -9.35
N SER A 122 14.63 3.24 -10.61
CA SER A 122 13.80 3.99 -11.56
C SER A 122 12.53 3.21 -11.93
N PHE A 123 12.64 1.89 -12.12
CA PHE A 123 11.50 1.03 -12.39
C PHE A 123 10.50 1.08 -11.24
N LEU A 124 10.95 0.84 -10.02
CA LEU A 124 10.09 0.81 -8.83
C LEU A 124 9.47 2.17 -8.54
N ARG A 125 10.21 3.27 -8.71
CA ARG A 125 9.66 4.62 -8.54
C ARG A 125 8.43 4.83 -9.42
N HIS A 126 8.51 4.42 -10.68
CA HIS A 126 7.34 4.49 -11.58
C HIS A 126 6.19 3.60 -11.07
N GLN A 127 6.46 2.38 -10.60
CA GLN A 127 5.42 1.50 -10.06
C GLN A 127 4.79 2.03 -8.76
N VAL A 128 5.57 2.71 -7.91
CA VAL A 128 5.06 3.35 -6.69
C VAL A 128 4.06 4.45 -7.03
N ASP A 129 4.37 5.31 -8.02
CA ASP A 129 3.44 6.34 -8.50
C ASP A 129 2.13 5.72 -9.01
N VAL A 130 2.23 4.59 -9.71
CA VAL A 130 1.07 3.83 -10.20
C VAL A 130 0.24 3.29 -9.05
N VAL A 131 0.85 2.63 -8.06
CA VAL A 131 0.15 2.10 -6.88
C VAL A 131 -0.59 3.19 -6.13
N ILE A 132 0.02 4.37 -5.96
CA ILE A 132 -0.62 5.51 -5.30
C ILE A 132 -1.87 5.95 -6.08
N ALA A 133 -1.77 6.06 -7.41
CA ALA A 133 -2.92 6.42 -8.26
C ALA A 133 -4.04 5.36 -8.22
N TRP A 134 -3.67 4.08 -8.21
CA TRP A 134 -4.61 2.96 -8.05
C TRP A 134 -5.27 2.94 -6.67
N GLY A 135 -4.51 3.17 -5.59
CA GLY A 135 -5.02 3.23 -4.22
C GLY A 135 -6.01 4.38 -4.03
N GLU A 136 -5.73 5.55 -4.62
CA GLU A 136 -6.68 6.66 -4.61
C GLU A 136 -7.96 6.34 -5.39
N PHE A 137 -7.83 5.68 -6.55
CA PHE A 137 -8.98 5.24 -7.33
C PHE A 137 -9.86 4.21 -6.57
N ASP A 138 -9.24 3.21 -5.93
CA ASP A 138 -9.94 2.21 -5.11
C ASP A 138 -10.60 2.86 -3.88
N ASN A 139 -9.90 3.75 -3.18
CA ASN A 139 -10.46 4.48 -2.03
C ASN A 139 -11.71 5.29 -2.42
N GLN A 140 -11.67 6.00 -3.55
CA GLN A 140 -12.83 6.73 -4.05
C GLN A 140 -14.00 5.78 -4.41
N LEU A 141 -13.69 4.58 -4.91
CA LEU A 141 -14.70 3.56 -5.22
C LEU A 141 -15.35 3.00 -3.95
N GLN A 142 -14.55 2.64 -2.94
CA GLN A 142 -15.05 2.19 -1.64
C GLN A 142 -15.86 3.27 -0.94
N ALA A 143 -15.39 4.52 -0.95
CA ALA A 143 -16.12 5.65 -0.38
C ALA A 143 -17.50 5.81 -1.02
N ARG A 144 -17.63 5.64 -2.35
CA ARG A 144 -18.93 5.67 -3.04
C ARG A 144 -19.82 4.49 -2.64
N ARG A 145 -19.27 3.27 -2.58
CA ARG A 145 -19.99 2.06 -2.17
C ARG A 145 -20.52 2.17 -0.73
N ARG A 146 -19.70 2.67 0.20
CA ARG A 146 -20.09 2.87 1.60
C ARG A 146 -21.20 3.90 1.73
N ARG A 147 -21.10 5.03 1.02
CA ARG A 147 -22.19 6.03 0.97
C ARG A 147 -23.50 5.44 0.43
N GLN A 148 -23.45 4.60 -0.61
CA GLN A 148 -24.63 3.91 -1.13
C GLN A 148 -25.25 2.95 -0.10
N ALA A 149 -24.42 2.35 0.76
CA ALA A 149 -24.87 1.52 1.88
C ALA A 149 -25.29 2.33 3.13
N GLY A 150 -25.25 3.67 3.09
CA GLY A 150 -25.55 4.53 4.25
C GLY A 150 -24.47 4.52 5.34
N LEU A 151 -23.25 4.09 5.00
CA LEU A 151 -22.10 4.04 5.89
C LEU A 151 -21.16 5.21 5.62
N GLU A 152 -20.51 5.71 6.68
CA GLU A 152 -19.47 6.72 6.56
C GLU A 152 -18.26 6.16 5.77
N PRO A 153 -17.65 6.97 4.88
CA PRO A 153 -16.44 6.58 4.17
C PRO A 153 -15.31 6.30 5.17
N GLU A 154 -14.61 5.21 4.95
CA GLU A 154 -13.38 4.91 5.66
C GLU A 154 -12.22 5.43 4.82
N ASN A 155 -11.32 6.22 5.42
CA ASN A 155 -10.18 6.78 4.71
C ASN A 155 -8.98 5.83 4.78
N ASN A 156 -9.15 4.63 4.24
CA ASN A 156 -8.07 3.65 4.12
C ASN A 156 -7.51 3.69 2.69
N LYS A 157 -6.43 4.45 2.50
CA LYS A 157 -5.73 4.57 1.21
C LYS A 157 -4.84 3.36 0.88
N LEU A 158 -4.63 2.46 1.84
CA LEU A 158 -3.75 1.30 1.72
C LEU A 158 -4.53 -0.01 1.55
N HIS A 159 -5.85 0.05 1.32
CA HIS A 159 -6.69 -1.13 1.12
C HIS A 159 -6.19 -2.05 -0.01
N LEU A 160 -5.62 -1.47 -1.07
CA LEU A 160 -4.98 -2.21 -2.16
C LEU A 160 -3.85 -3.13 -1.66
N LEU A 161 -3.16 -2.77 -0.58
CA LEU A 161 -2.07 -3.53 0.00
C LEU A 161 -2.56 -4.67 0.90
N ASP A 162 -3.80 -4.61 1.41
CA ASP A 162 -4.37 -5.64 2.29
C ASP A 162 -4.46 -7.01 1.61
N ASP A 163 -4.71 -7.00 0.31
CA ASP A 163 -4.91 -8.23 -0.47
C ASP A 163 -3.59 -8.85 -0.96
N ILE A 164 -2.46 -8.12 -0.92
CA ILE A 164 -1.19 -8.55 -1.53
C ILE A 164 -0.68 -9.85 -0.90
N ASP A 165 -0.70 -9.97 0.43
CA ASP A 165 -0.26 -11.19 1.11
C ASP A 165 -1.13 -12.40 0.71
N GLY A 166 -2.44 -12.19 0.59
CA GLY A 166 -3.37 -13.20 0.07
C GLY A 166 -3.04 -13.60 -1.36
N TRP A 167 -2.68 -12.65 -2.22
CA TRP A 167 -2.27 -12.93 -3.60
C TRP A 167 -0.96 -13.71 -3.64
N ILE A 168 0.03 -13.37 -2.82
CA ILE A 168 1.29 -14.10 -2.73
C ILE A 168 1.03 -15.55 -2.30
N VAL A 169 0.23 -15.76 -1.25
CA VAL A 169 -0.10 -17.10 -0.74
C VAL A 169 -0.84 -17.95 -1.78
N ALA A 170 -1.70 -17.32 -2.60
CA ALA A 170 -2.44 -18.01 -3.65
C ALA A 170 -1.58 -18.47 -4.84
N GLU A 171 -0.35 -17.93 -5.00
CA GLU A 171 0.58 -18.35 -6.04
C GLU A 171 1.36 -19.62 -5.65
N PRO A 172 1.93 -20.35 -6.62
CA PRO A 172 2.82 -21.47 -6.33
C PRO A 172 4.00 -21.05 -5.44
N SER A 173 4.37 -21.88 -4.46
CA SER A 173 5.41 -21.56 -3.46
C SER A 173 6.76 -21.14 -4.07
N ALA A 174 7.09 -21.67 -5.25
CA ALA A 174 8.30 -21.29 -6.00
C ALA A 174 8.35 -19.79 -6.38
N ARG A 175 7.21 -19.09 -6.40
CA ARG A 175 7.12 -17.65 -6.70
C ARG A 175 7.13 -16.76 -5.47
N HIS A 176 6.82 -17.29 -4.28
CA HIS A 176 6.58 -16.49 -3.08
C HIS A 176 7.75 -15.58 -2.74
N GLU A 177 8.97 -16.11 -2.80
CA GLU A 177 10.18 -15.35 -2.51
C GLU A 177 10.38 -14.18 -3.49
N GLY A 178 10.21 -14.42 -4.79
CA GLY A 178 10.32 -13.36 -5.81
C GLY A 178 9.28 -12.25 -5.63
N LEU A 179 8.03 -12.61 -5.32
CA LEU A 179 6.95 -11.64 -5.09
C LEU A 179 7.19 -10.81 -3.81
N ARG A 180 7.58 -11.46 -2.71
CA ARG A 180 7.93 -10.75 -1.46
C ARG A 180 9.10 -9.81 -1.66
N HIS A 181 10.13 -10.21 -2.39
CA HIS A 181 11.26 -9.33 -2.71
C HIS A 181 10.84 -8.10 -3.50
N ALA A 182 10.01 -8.26 -4.54
CA ALA A 182 9.51 -7.12 -5.31
C ALA A 182 8.73 -6.14 -4.42
N LEU A 183 7.89 -6.66 -3.52
CA LEU A 183 7.14 -5.85 -2.55
C LEU A 183 8.06 -5.12 -1.57
N HIS A 184 9.03 -5.81 -0.96
CA HIS A 184 9.97 -5.20 -0.03
C HIS A 184 10.77 -4.08 -0.67
N ASP A 185 11.29 -4.31 -1.88
CA ASP A 185 12.04 -3.32 -2.61
C ASP A 185 11.15 -2.12 -3.02
N ALA A 186 9.88 -2.36 -3.39
CA ALA A 186 8.93 -1.29 -3.65
C ALA A 186 8.66 -0.41 -2.42
N VAL A 187 8.48 -1.03 -1.24
CA VAL A 187 8.31 -0.30 0.04
C VAL A 187 9.57 0.48 0.38
N LEU A 188 10.76 -0.11 0.23
CA LEU A 188 12.03 0.57 0.44
C LEU A 188 12.21 1.75 -0.51
N CYS A 189 11.86 1.58 -1.79
CA CYS A 189 11.86 2.65 -2.79
C CYS A 189 10.92 3.79 -2.39
N TRP A 190 9.69 3.47 -1.97
CA TRP A 190 8.74 4.46 -1.49
C TRP A 190 9.29 5.24 -0.29
N LEU A 191 9.81 4.55 0.72
CA LEU A 191 10.41 5.18 1.90
C LEU A 191 11.67 6.00 1.58
N ALA A 192 12.42 5.64 0.55
CA ALA A 192 13.63 6.36 0.14
C ALA A 192 13.35 7.57 -0.77
N THR A 193 12.14 7.71 -1.31
CA THR A 193 11.82 8.72 -2.33
C THR A 193 10.66 9.64 -1.97
N SER A 194 9.72 9.18 -1.14
CA SER A 194 8.53 9.94 -0.74
C SER A 194 8.80 10.75 0.52
N ASP A 195 8.19 11.93 0.66
CA ASP A 195 8.19 12.67 1.92
C ASP A 195 6.96 12.29 2.73
N ILE A 196 7.12 11.43 3.75
CA ILE A 196 5.97 10.99 4.55
C ILE A 196 5.61 12.02 5.62
N ALA A 197 6.40 13.08 5.80
CA ALA A 197 6.07 14.16 6.74
C ALA A 197 4.79 14.90 6.35
N ASP A 198 4.51 14.98 5.04
CA ASP A 198 3.29 15.60 4.49
C ASP A 198 2.04 14.73 4.68
N GLN A 199 2.20 13.49 5.12
CA GLN A 199 1.08 12.58 5.34
C GLN A 199 0.45 12.79 6.72
N PRO A 200 -0.89 12.68 6.83
CA PRO A 200 -1.58 12.78 8.11
C PRO A 200 -1.09 11.69 9.07
N MET A 201 -1.11 12.00 10.37
CA MET A 201 -0.62 11.08 11.41
C MET A 201 -1.29 9.70 11.32
N SER A 202 -2.59 9.62 11.04
CA SER A 202 -3.31 8.36 10.89
C SER A 202 -2.73 7.47 9.79
N MET A 203 -2.30 8.05 8.66
CA MET A 203 -1.68 7.30 7.57
C MET A 203 -0.26 6.86 7.93
N ARG A 204 0.48 7.69 8.66
CA ARG A 204 1.80 7.30 9.19
C ARG A 204 1.68 6.16 10.20
N GLN A 205 0.67 6.19 11.07
CA GLN A 205 0.38 5.14 12.06
C GLN A 205 0.05 3.81 11.38
N GLU A 206 -0.81 3.83 10.37
CA GLU A 206 -1.16 2.63 9.61
C GLU A 206 0.05 2.06 8.87
N ALA A 207 0.82 2.91 8.19
CA ALA A 207 2.05 2.49 7.51
C ALA A 207 3.07 1.89 8.50
N ALA A 208 3.20 2.48 9.69
CA ALA A 208 4.13 2.02 10.71
C ALA A 208 3.75 0.64 11.26
N ASP A 209 2.47 0.39 11.54
CA ASP A 209 2.00 -0.94 11.98
C ASP A 209 2.20 -2.01 10.90
N ARG A 210 1.92 -1.69 9.63
CA ARG A 210 2.14 -2.62 8.51
C ARG A 210 3.61 -2.95 8.30
N ILE A 211 4.49 -1.96 8.40
CA ILE A 211 5.94 -2.15 8.29
C ILE A 211 6.44 -2.97 9.48
N ALA A 212 5.98 -2.70 10.70
CA ALA A 212 6.31 -3.48 11.89
C ALA A 212 5.93 -4.97 11.70
N LEU A 213 4.70 -5.24 11.26
CA LEU A 213 4.24 -6.60 10.97
C LEU A 213 5.11 -7.30 9.91
N ALA A 214 5.49 -6.59 8.85
CA ALA A 214 6.37 -7.12 7.82
C ALA A 214 7.77 -7.44 8.37
N LEU A 215 8.31 -6.57 9.22
CA LEU A 215 9.61 -6.76 9.87
C LEU A 215 9.59 -7.95 10.84
N ASP A 216 8.53 -8.12 11.62
CA ASP A 216 8.30 -9.31 12.48
C ASP A 216 8.28 -10.60 11.64
N GLY A 217 7.79 -10.54 10.41
CA GLY A 217 7.81 -11.63 9.43
C GLY A 217 9.17 -11.91 8.77
N GLY A 218 10.24 -11.18 9.14
CA GLY A 218 11.61 -11.39 8.64
C GLY A 218 12.03 -10.53 7.44
N ALA A 219 11.24 -9.51 7.08
CA ALA A 219 11.50 -8.62 5.94
C ALA A 219 12.88 -7.93 5.96
N ALA A 220 13.43 -7.67 7.15
CA ALA A 220 14.69 -6.94 7.34
C ALA A 220 15.92 -7.61 6.70
N SER A 221 15.85 -8.92 6.47
CA SER A 221 16.99 -9.72 5.97
C SER A 221 17.21 -9.63 4.45
N ALA A 222 16.26 -9.07 3.68
CA ALA A 222 16.26 -9.09 2.22
C ALA A 222 16.76 -7.79 1.54
N ALA A 223 17.11 -6.75 2.31
CA ALA A 223 17.21 -5.36 1.83
C ALA A 223 18.48 -4.97 1.03
N ASP A 224 19.34 -5.91 0.62
CA ASP A 224 20.65 -5.59 -0.02
C ASP A 224 20.59 -5.41 -1.56
N ARG A 225 19.41 -5.20 -2.14
CA ARG A 225 19.20 -5.29 -3.60
C ARG A 225 18.89 -3.99 -4.33
N LEU A 226 18.66 -2.90 -3.59
CA LEU A 226 18.41 -1.58 -4.15
C LEU A 226 19.63 -0.67 -3.93
N GLU A 227 20.14 -0.11 -5.01
CA GLU A 227 21.23 0.87 -4.94
C GLU A 227 20.69 2.22 -4.45
N LEU A 228 20.88 2.50 -3.17
CA LEU A 228 20.53 3.78 -2.56
C LEU A 228 21.72 4.74 -2.62
N ASN A 229 21.53 5.91 -3.24
CA ASN A 229 22.47 7.03 -3.17
C ASN A 229 22.35 7.76 -1.80
N ALA A 230 23.20 8.76 -1.58
CA ALA A 230 23.21 9.52 -0.31
C ALA A 230 21.88 10.22 -0.02
N GLN A 231 21.21 10.76 -1.03
CA GLN A 231 19.91 11.43 -0.86
C GLN A 231 18.79 10.45 -0.48
N HIS A 232 18.76 9.27 -1.11
CA HIS A 232 17.83 8.20 -0.79
C HIS A 232 18.01 7.72 0.66
N ARG A 233 19.27 7.58 1.10
CA ARG A 233 19.61 7.19 2.48
C ARG A 233 19.17 8.23 3.51
N ASP A 234 19.44 9.51 3.27
CA ASP A 234 18.98 10.60 4.14
C ASP A 234 17.45 10.64 4.23
N ARG A 235 16.75 10.49 3.10
CA ARG A 235 15.28 10.44 3.08
C ARG A 235 14.74 9.23 3.84
N LEU A 236 15.30 8.05 3.59
CA LEU A 236 14.93 6.83 4.28
C LEU A 236 15.10 6.96 5.80
N LEU A 237 16.22 7.53 6.26
CA LEU A 237 16.47 7.76 7.68
C LEU A 237 15.43 8.69 8.31
N LYS A 238 15.12 9.83 7.65
CA LYS A 238 14.08 10.76 8.12
C LYS A 238 12.71 10.09 8.22
N ASN A 239 12.35 9.31 7.20
CA ASN A 239 11.09 8.59 7.17
C ASN A 239 11.04 7.46 8.22
N ALA A 240 12.13 6.76 8.46
CA ALA A 240 12.22 5.73 9.50
C ALA A 240 11.91 6.32 10.89
N TRP A 241 12.44 7.52 11.20
CA TRP A 241 12.14 8.20 12.45
C TRP A 241 10.67 8.61 12.58
N LEU A 242 10.06 9.13 11.51
CA LEU A 242 8.64 9.48 11.50
C LEU A 242 7.72 8.26 11.66
N LEU A 243 8.11 7.11 11.10
CA LEU A 243 7.39 5.85 11.30
C LEU A 243 7.59 5.30 12.70
N MET A 244 8.78 5.41 13.27
CA MET A 244 9.04 5.00 14.65
C MET A 244 8.21 5.83 15.64
N GLU A 245 8.10 7.14 15.43
CA GLU A 245 7.21 8.00 16.20
C GLU A 245 5.76 7.52 16.10
N ALA A 246 5.27 7.28 14.88
CA ALA A 246 3.89 6.86 14.65
C ALA A 246 3.59 5.48 15.26
N TRP A 247 4.50 4.52 15.11
CA TRP A 247 4.43 3.21 15.78
C TRP A 247 4.39 3.36 17.30
N PHE A 248 5.27 4.19 17.86
CA PHE A 248 5.32 4.42 19.31
C PHE A 248 4.01 5.01 19.84
N ARG A 249 3.39 5.94 19.10
CA ARG A 249 2.06 6.46 19.42
C ARG A 249 1.00 5.36 19.43
N ASN A 250 0.98 4.47 18.43
CA ASN A 250 0.04 3.34 18.42
C ASN A 250 0.23 2.44 19.66
N ARG A 251 1.48 2.08 19.96
CA ARG A 251 1.80 1.25 21.12
C ARG A 251 1.43 1.93 22.44
N SER A 252 1.52 3.26 22.52
CA SER A 252 1.15 4.00 23.74
C SER A 252 -0.35 3.93 24.06
N VAL A 253 -1.20 4.00 23.02
CA VAL A 253 -2.66 3.88 23.16
C VAL A 253 -3.03 2.45 23.57
N GLU A 254 -2.41 1.46 22.94
CA GLU A 254 -2.58 0.06 23.32
C GLU A 254 -2.15 -0.16 24.79
N PHE A 255 -0.96 0.30 25.15
CA PHE A 255 -0.37 0.16 26.48
C PHE A 255 -1.29 0.66 27.60
N VAL A 256 -1.86 1.86 27.46
CA VAL A 256 -2.73 2.41 28.50
C VAL A 256 -4.05 1.66 28.64
N SER A 257 -4.52 1.03 27.55
CA SER A 257 -5.73 0.20 27.55
C SER A 257 -5.52 -1.17 28.21
N LEU A 258 -4.27 -1.62 28.35
CA LEU A 258 -3.95 -2.90 28.95
C LEU A 258 -4.11 -2.89 30.49
N PRO A 259 -4.56 -4.00 31.09
CA PRO A 259 -4.48 -4.21 32.53
C PRO A 259 -3.03 -4.06 33.02
N ILE A 260 -2.83 -3.54 34.23
CA ILE A 260 -1.50 -3.31 34.82
C ILE A 260 -0.63 -4.58 34.78
N THR A 261 -1.23 -5.75 34.99
CA THR A 261 -0.53 -7.04 34.96
C THR A 261 -0.02 -7.46 33.58
N LYS A 262 -0.46 -6.80 32.51
CA LYS A 262 -0.05 -7.07 31.12
C LYS A 262 0.94 -6.03 30.56
N ARG A 263 1.18 -4.94 31.28
CA ARG A 263 1.98 -3.81 30.81
C ARG A 263 3.48 -4.11 30.69
N VAL A 264 4.07 -4.77 31.69
CA VAL A 264 5.49 -5.17 31.62
C VAL A 264 5.73 -6.22 30.52
N PRO A 265 4.95 -7.32 30.43
CA PRO A 265 5.07 -8.26 29.31
C PRO A 265 4.95 -7.58 27.94
N PHE A 266 4.00 -6.65 27.79
CA PHE A 266 3.84 -5.91 26.55
C PHE A 266 5.09 -5.11 26.16
N ILE A 267 5.74 -4.43 27.13
CA ILE A 267 6.97 -3.67 26.87
C ILE A 267 8.13 -4.61 26.50
N GLU A 268 8.26 -5.74 27.20
CA GLU A 268 9.28 -6.75 26.87
C GLU A 268 9.08 -7.27 25.44
N ASP A 269 7.83 -7.58 25.05
CA ASP A 269 7.49 -8.00 23.68
C ASP A 269 7.84 -6.92 22.65
N GLN A 270 7.53 -5.64 22.93
CA GLN A 270 7.87 -4.54 22.02
C GLN A 270 9.38 -4.36 21.86
N LEU A 271 10.15 -4.50 22.94
CA LEU A 271 11.61 -4.43 22.90
C LEU A 271 12.21 -5.59 22.12
N ASP A 272 11.66 -6.79 22.27
CA ASP A 272 12.07 -7.96 21.49
C ASP A 272 11.80 -7.75 20.00
N ASN A 273 10.61 -7.27 19.62
CA ASN A 273 10.27 -6.97 18.24
C ASN A 273 11.25 -5.95 17.64
N VAL A 274 11.41 -4.78 18.27
CA VAL A 274 12.33 -3.73 17.81
C VAL A 274 13.77 -4.24 17.67
N SER A 275 14.22 -5.10 18.61
CA SER A 275 15.56 -5.69 18.55
C SER A 275 15.73 -6.65 17.37
N SER A 276 14.67 -7.34 16.95
CA SER A 276 14.68 -8.30 15.85
C SER A 276 14.70 -7.63 14.47
N TRP A 277 14.15 -6.42 14.36
CA TRP A 277 14.00 -5.70 13.11
C TRP A 277 15.32 -5.25 12.47
N SER A 278 16.46 -5.39 13.16
CA SER A 278 17.78 -5.00 12.66
C SER A 278 17.82 -3.54 12.17
N LEU A 279 17.16 -2.65 12.91
CA LEU A 279 17.02 -1.24 12.55
C LEU A 279 18.36 -0.52 12.43
N ASP A 280 19.44 -1.07 13.01
CA ASP A 280 20.79 -0.56 12.88
C ASP A 280 21.23 -0.45 11.41
N ARG A 281 20.72 -1.32 10.52
CA ARG A 281 21.02 -1.26 9.08
C ARG A 281 20.45 -0.03 8.37
N VAL A 282 19.39 0.56 8.93
CA VAL A 282 18.68 1.70 8.33
C VAL A 282 18.95 2.98 9.10
N MET A 283 18.99 2.91 10.44
CA MET A 283 19.05 4.08 11.32
C MET A 283 20.47 4.45 11.74
N VAL A 284 21.45 3.55 11.58
CA VAL A 284 22.88 3.85 11.80
C VAL A 284 23.56 3.94 10.44
N ILE A 285 23.36 5.07 9.77
CA ILE A 285 24.10 5.38 8.54
C ILE A 285 25.38 6.07 8.97
N SER A 286 26.51 5.36 8.91
CA SER A 286 27.83 5.98 9.06
C SER A 286 27.96 7.07 7.99
N ALA A 287 28.04 8.32 8.44
CA ALA A 287 28.18 9.50 7.57
C ALA A 287 29.44 9.43 6.70
N ASP A 288 30.41 8.61 7.11
CA ASP A 288 31.59 8.28 6.37
C ASP A 288 31.42 6.87 5.79
N GLY A 289 31.59 6.74 4.47
CA GLY A 289 31.60 5.47 3.74
C GLY A 289 32.79 4.59 4.13
N GLU A 290 32.83 4.18 5.39
CA GLU A 290 34.05 3.72 6.04
C GLU A 290 34.45 2.33 5.56
N GLN A 291 35.61 2.33 4.91
CA GLN A 291 36.64 1.29 4.94
C GLN A 291 37.15 0.98 6.38
N GLY A 292 36.35 1.31 7.41
CA GLY A 292 36.61 1.08 8.82
C GLY A 292 35.87 -0.18 9.27
N ASN A 293 36.50 -0.94 10.17
CA ASN A 293 35.96 -2.19 10.69
C ASN A 293 34.52 -1.98 11.19
N PRO A 294 33.53 -2.76 10.70
CA PRO A 294 32.15 -2.58 11.12
C PRO A 294 32.06 -2.72 12.65
N ARG A 295 31.53 -1.69 13.32
CA ARG A 295 31.27 -1.74 14.76
C ARG A 295 30.46 -3.01 15.08
N PRO A 296 30.69 -3.66 16.25
CA PRO A 296 29.92 -4.82 16.66
C PRO A 296 28.41 -4.53 16.63
N PRO A 297 27.55 -5.48 16.22
CA PRO A 297 26.10 -5.29 16.15
C PRO A 297 25.49 -4.73 17.45
N GLN A 298 26.00 -5.19 18.59
CA GLN A 298 25.58 -4.74 19.93
C GLN A 298 25.82 -3.23 20.15
N ALA A 299 26.93 -2.68 19.64
CA ALA A 299 27.23 -1.25 19.78
C ALA A 299 26.30 -0.39 18.90
N ARG A 300 25.91 -0.89 17.72
CA ARG A 300 24.97 -0.19 16.83
C ARG A 300 23.55 -0.21 17.37
N LEU A 301 23.12 -1.33 17.95
CA LEU A 301 21.83 -1.41 18.64
C LEU A 301 21.76 -0.41 19.80
N LEU A 302 22.83 -0.31 20.60
CA LEU A 302 22.91 0.66 21.69
C LEU A 302 22.82 2.11 21.17
N GLU A 303 23.42 2.40 20.02
CA GLU A 303 23.34 3.71 19.36
C GLU A 303 21.90 4.03 18.93
N VAL A 304 21.21 3.09 18.26
CA VAL A 304 19.79 3.22 17.89
C VAL A 304 18.94 3.50 19.12
N VAL A 305 19.12 2.71 20.17
CA VAL A 305 18.37 2.83 21.42
C VAL A 305 18.63 4.17 22.09
N SER A 306 19.89 4.63 22.15
CA SER A 306 20.25 5.94 22.69
C SER A 306 19.60 7.08 21.91
N GLN A 307 19.57 6.99 20.57
CA GLN A 307 18.92 7.99 19.74
C GLN A 307 17.40 7.98 19.97
N LEU A 308 16.78 6.81 20.08
CA LEU A 308 15.36 6.69 20.36
C LEU A 308 15.00 7.35 21.70
N LEU A 309 15.75 7.06 22.77
CA LEU A 309 15.55 7.70 24.07
C LEU A 309 15.68 9.23 24.01
N ALA A 310 16.59 9.74 23.19
CA ALA A 310 16.79 11.17 22.99
C ALA A 310 15.63 11.84 22.24
N GLN A 311 14.90 11.10 21.39
CA GLN A 311 13.74 11.61 20.65
C GLN A 311 12.44 11.64 21.47
N LEU A 312 12.32 10.81 22.51
CA LEU A 312 11.09 10.70 23.31
C LEU A 312 10.53 12.05 23.83
N PRO A 313 11.35 12.99 24.36
CA PRO A 313 10.83 14.28 24.82
C PRO A 313 10.14 15.08 23.71
N ASP A 314 10.73 15.09 22.51
CA ASP A 314 10.19 15.82 21.35
C ASP A 314 8.89 15.16 20.86
N TRP A 315 8.82 13.83 20.85
CA TRP A 315 7.60 13.10 20.50
C TRP A 315 6.46 13.36 21.49
N ILE A 316 6.75 13.39 22.79
CA ILE A 316 5.76 13.73 23.82
C ILE A 316 5.25 15.17 23.59
N ALA A 317 6.15 16.13 23.35
CA ALA A 317 5.78 17.52 23.11
C ALA A 317 4.93 17.70 21.84
N ALA A 318 5.25 16.98 20.77
CA ALA A 318 4.52 17.00 19.50
C ALA A 318 3.21 16.19 19.51
N THR A 319 2.88 15.50 20.61
CA THR A 319 1.67 14.69 20.71
C THR A 319 0.44 15.55 21.07
N PRO A 320 -0.72 15.35 20.40
CA PRO A 320 -1.99 15.94 20.78
C PRO A 320 -2.32 15.74 22.27
N GLU A 321 -3.02 16.69 22.87
CA GLU A 321 -3.25 16.71 24.32
C GLU A 321 -3.98 15.46 24.82
N ASP A 322 -4.90 14.93 24.04
CA ASP A 322 -5.69 13.72 24.35
C ASP A 322 -4.86 12.44 24.41
N GLN A 323 -3.66 12.42 23.81
CA GLN A 323 -2.77 11.25 23.74
C GLN A 323 -1.45 11.44 24.51
N ARG A 324 -1.13 12.68 24.91
CA ARG A 324 0.18 13.02 25.50
C ARG A 324 0.50 12.22 26.75
N ASP A 325 -0.49 12.01 27.62
CA ASP A 325 -0.31 11.24 28.86
C ASP A 325 0.01 9.76 28.57
N ALA A 326 -0.62 9.18 27.55
CA ALA A 326 -0.35 7.80 27.14
C ALA A 326 1.07 7.64 26.60
N VAL A 327 1.50 8.55 25.73
CA VAL A 327 2.86 8.58 25.16
C VAL A 327 3.90 8.79 26.26
N ALA A 328 3.66 9.74 27.18
CA ALA A 328 4.56 10.01 28.29
C ALA A 328 4.69 8.79 29.23
N HIS A 329 3.57 8.12 29.53
CA HIS A 329 3.56 6.94 30.39
C HIS A 329 4.37 5.80 29.78
N LEU A 330 4.13 5.47 28.49
CA LEU A 330 4.91 4.44 27.81
C LEU A 330 6.40 4.82 27.75
N ALA A 331 6.73 6.10 27.52
CA ALA A 331 8.11 6.57 27.45
C ALA A 331 8.88 6.36 28.77
N GLU A 332 8.26 6.67 29.90
CA GLU A 332 8.87 6.46 31.23
C GLU A 332 9.04 4.98 31.55
N GLU A 333 8.03 4.17 31.26
CA GLU A 333 8.09 2.73 31.46
C GLU A 333 9.12 2.07 30.54
N LEU A 334 9.23 2.51 29.28
CA LEU A 334 10.27 2.05 28.37
C LEU A 334 11.67 2.39 28.90
N LYS A 335 11.90 3.63 29.35
CA LYS A 335 13.19 4.03 29.95
C LYS A 335 13.58 3.14 31.13
N HIS A 336 12.61 2.84 32.00
CA HIS A 336 12.85 1.99 33.18
C HIS A 336 13.17 0.53 32.79
N ASN A 337 12.38 -0.04 31.87
CA ASN A 337 12.49 -1.45 31.51
C ASN A 337 13.65 -1.73 30.54
N LEU A 338 14.06 -0.76 29.72
CA LEU A 338 15.15 -0.91 28.76
C LEU A 338 16.49 -1.21 29.44
N ALA A 339 16.80 -0.59 30.58
CA ALA A 339 18.03 -0.89 31.32
C ALA A 339 18.08 -2.35 31.78
N THR A 340 16.96 -2.85 32.30
CA THR A 340 16.78 -4.24 32.71
C THR A 340 16.86 -5.18 31.50
N TYR A 341 16.23 -4.84 30.39
CA TYR A 341 16.25 -5.61 29.15
C TYR A 341 17.66 -5.73 28.56
N MET A 342 18.37 -4.60 28.44
CA MET A 342 19.75 -4.58 27.94
C MET A 342 20.67 -5.41 28.84
N LEU A 343 20.51 -5.33 30.16
CA LEU A 343 21.27 -6.14 31.10
C LEU A 343 20.98 -7.63 30.92
N LYS A 344 19.70 -8.05 30.77
CA LYS A 344 19.31 -9.44 30.50
C LYS A 344 19.89 -9.96 29.17
N LYS A 345 19.86 -9.17 28.09
CA LYS A 345 20.33 -9.62 26.76
C LYS A 345 21.85 -9.59 26.59
N THR A 346 22.56 -8.68 27.26
CA THR A 346 24.02 -8.55 27.14
C THR A 346 24.80 -9.39 28.16
N LEU A 347 24.20 -9.77 29.30
CA LEU A 347 24.85 -10.64 30.29
C LEU A 347 25.34 -11.99 29.72
N PRO A 348 24.56 -12.72 28.91
CA PRO A 348 24.96 -14.02 28.38
C PRO A 348 26.20 -13.94 27.49
N ASP A 349 26.39 -12.84 26.76
CA ASP A 349 27.53 -12.63 25.87
C ASP A 349 28.78 -12.13 26.62
N LEU A 350 28.61 -11.48 27.78
CA LEU A 350 29.70 -10.99 28.63
C LEU A 350 30.23 -12.06 29.60
N LEU A 351 29.50 -13.16 29.80
CA LEU A 351 29.90 -14.32 30.60
C LEU A 351 29.95 -15.59 29.72
N PRO A 352 30.85 -15.68 28.72
CA PRO A 352 30.99 -16.91 27.96
C PRO A 352 31.53 -18.02 28.89
N GLY A 353 30.67 -18.96 29.28
CA GLY A 353 31.07 -20.21 29.93
C GLY A 353 30.76 -20.39 31.41
N THR A 354 29.62 -19.90 31.91
CA THR A 354 29.05 -20.48 33.15
C THR A 354 27.91 -21.43 32.80
N PRO A 355 28.00 -22.73 33.20
CA PRO A 355 27.01 -23.76 32.89
C PRO A 355 25.64 -23.51 33.52
#